data_AF-A0A3M1FTC8-F1
#
_entry.id   AF-A0A3M1FTC8-F1
#
_cell.length_a   1.000
_cell.length_b   1.000
_cell.length_c   1.000
_cell.angle_alpha   90.00
_cell.angle_beta   90.00
_cell.angle_gamma   90.00
#
_symmetry.space_group_name_H-M   'P 1'
#
loop_
_entity.id
_entity.type
_entity.pdbx_description
1 polymer ?
#
loop_
_entity_poly.entity_id
_entity_poly.type
_entity_poly.pdbx_seq_one_letter_code
_entity_poly.pdbx_strand_id
1 'polypeptide(L)'
;YRVLIMGILGLLAYLLVHWQGWRNWLPGLAAVGAIGGVLFLPWFVHVFGGQIMHLFQAQLHQSPEKLSTFTKSYNSVGRLDLYISHPLWLMLFLGVGVILWQRQRWGATGTLWMFFLFVLANPAWLHLPGSGAVNNFSVFILAYVFAGLFIGPLSGVALHKMPGLLSAALFLALAFYGLPQRAREIRSDQHALLTRPDVRAGAWMQAHTPLESKVYINIFPAFVTAHVGADGGWWLAMSARRQPLVRPLNAGFELPVAAAQRDQIADLYDLLQVQGIVDTPEALTLLRQNNLMYVYIGQQQGHVNYGGPVLHAKIFQHSTAYRVVYHQDRVWIFEVIGKP
;
A
#
# COMPACT_ATOMS: atom_id res chain seq x y z
N TYR A 1 -5.74 11.53 -0.33
CA TYR A 1 -7.07 12.06 0.08
C TYR A 1 -7.64 11.38 1.33
N ARG A 2 -7.64 10.03 1.48
CA ARG A 2 -8.23 9.35 2.65
C ARG A 2 -7.75 9.87 4.00
N VAL A 3 -6.43 9.95 4.20
CA VAL A 3 -5.84 10.48 5.44
C VAL A 3 -6.30 11.91 5.73
N LEU A 4 -6.41 12.76 4.71
CA LEU A 4 -6.92 14.13 4.86
C LEU A 4 -8.38 14.13 5.33
N ILE A 5 -9.24 13.28 4.74
CA ILE A 5 -10.62 13.13 5.17
C ILE A 5 -10.69 12.68 6.63
N MET A 6 -9.87 11.69 7.01
CA MET A 6 -9.78 11.22 8.39
C MET A 6 -9.37 12.34 9.36
N GLY A 7 -8.38 13.15 8.98
CA GLY A 7 -7.94 14.32 9.75
C GLY A 7 -9.04 15.38 9.89
N ILE A 8 -9.79 15.67 8.82
CA ILE A 8 -10.92 16.60 8.84
C ILE A 8 -12.01 16.09 9.80
N LEU A 9 -12.36 14.80 9.75
CA LEU A 9 -13.32 14.23 10.69
C LEU A 9 -12.84 14.30 12.14
N GLY A 10 -11.54 14.14 12.38
CA GLY A 10 -10.93 14.33 13.69
C GLY A 10 -11.04 15.77 14.18
N LEU A 11 -10.79 16.74 13.30
CA LEU A 11 -10.96 18.16 13.59
C LEU A 11 -12.42 18.52 13.88
N LEU A 12 -13.36 17.98 13.10
CA LEU A 12 -14.80 18.15 13.34
C LEU A 12 -15.22 17.57 14.70
N ALA A 13 -14.76 16.35 15.03
CA ALA A 13 -14.99 15.75 16.34
C ALA A 13 -14.41 16.61 17.48
N TYR A 14 -13.22 17.18 17.27
CA TYR A 14 -12.60 18.08 18.24
C TYR A 14 -13.40 19.38 18.42
N LEU A 15 -13.82 20.02 17.33
CA LEU A 15 -14.64 21.25 17.33
C LEU A 15 -15.98 21.05 18.05
N LEU A 16 -16.65 19.93 17.84
CA LEU A 16 -17.93 19.62 18.48
C LEU A 16 -17.80 19.48 19.99
N VAL A 17 -16.70 18.89 20.48
CA VAL A 17 -16.46 18.70 21.91
C VAL A 17 -15.90 19.97 22.58
N HIS A 18 -15.09 20.75 21.85
CA HIS A 18 -14.39 21.94 22.34
C HIS A 18 -14.97 23.24 21.77
N TRP A 19 -16.29 23.27 21.57
CA TRP A 19 -16.98 24.44 21.00
C TRP A 19 -16.71 25.72 21.80
N GLN A 20 -16.51 25.63 23.11
CA GLN A 20 -16.10 26.76 23.94
C GLN A 20 -14.56 26.85 23.96
N GLY A 21 -14.01 27.89 23.33
CA GLY A 21 -12.56 28.14 23.29
C GLY A 21 -11.89 27.94 21.93
N TRP A 22 -12.65 27.73 20.85
CA TRP A 22 -12.10 27.52 19.51
C TRP A 22 -11.21 28.64 18.99
N ARG A 23 -11.52 29.88 19.39
CA ARG A 23 -10.78 31.08 19.01
C ARG A 23 -9.32 31.06 19.47
N ASN A 24 -9.01 30.38 20.57
CA ASN A 24 -7.66 30.42 21.16
C ASN A 24 -6.67 29.50 20.44
N TRP A 25 -7.16 28.43 19.79
CA TRP A 25 -6.31 27.47 19.09
C TRP A 25 -6.40 27.56 17.57
N LEU A 26 -7.41 28.28 17.03
CA LEU A 26 -7.52 28.53 15.60
C LEU A 26 -6.23 29.12 14.99
N PRO A 27 -5.54 30.09 15.63
CA PRO A 27 -4.30 30.63 15.07
C PRO A 27 -3.19 29.57 14.98
N GLY A 28 -3.06 28.72 16.00
CA GLY A 28 -2.09 27.62 16.00
C GLY A 28 -2.41 26.58 14.93
N LEU A 29 -3.68 26.18 14.81
CA LEU A 29 -4.12 25.27 13.76
C LEU A 29 -3.91 25.86 12.37
N ALA A 30 -4.25 27.15 12.18
CA ALA A 30 -4.04 27.85 10.93
C ALA A 30 -2.55 27.95 10.58
N ALA A 31 -1.68 28.22 11.56
CA ALA A 31 -0.24 28.25 11.36
C ALA A 31 0.31 26.87 10.98
N VAL A 32 -0.05 25.81 11.72
CA VAL A 32 0.35 24.42 11.41
C VAL A 32 -0.19 24.01 10.04
N GLY A 33 -1.44 24.34 9.74
CA GLY A 33 -2.09 24.06 8.46
C GLY A 33 -1.46 24.83 7.31
N ALA A 34 -1.05 26.08 7.51
CA ALA A 34 -0.36 26.90 6.52
C ALA A 34 1.07 26.40 6.27
N ILE A 35 1.83 26.11 7.34
CA ILE A 35 3.18 25.53 7.23
C ILE A 35 3.11 24.19 6.51
N GLY A 36 2.21 23.30 6.94
CA GLY A 36 1.97 22.03 6.27
C GLY A 36 1.55 22.23 4.81
N GLY A 37 0.61 23.14 4.56
CA GLY A 37 0.15 23.49 3.22
C GLY A 37 1.28 23.93 2.31
N VAL A 38 2.15 24.84 2.76
CA VAL A 38 3.31 25.32 2.00
C VAL A 38 4.32 24.21 1.76
N LEU A 39 4.67 23.42 2.79
CA LEU A 39 5.63 22.32 2.66
C LEU A 39 5.15 21.23 1.69
N PHE A 40 3.85 20.97 1.63
CA PHE A 40 3.27 19.94 0.78
C PHE A 40 2.67 20.47 -0.52
N LEU A 41 2.68 21.79 -0.78
CA LEU A 41 2.01 22.41 -1.93
C LEU A 41 2.44 21.80 -3.27
N PRO A 42 3.76 21.60 -3.55
CA PRO A 42 4.17 21.04 -4.84
C PRO A 42 3.60 19.63 -5.07
N TRP A 43 3.64 18.79 -4.03
CA TRP A 43 3.09 17.44 -4.11
C TRP A 43 1.57 17.44 -4.18
N PHE A 44 0.90 18.38 -3.49
CA PHE A 44 -0.55 18.55 -3.55
C PHE A 44 -1.01 18.84 -4.98
N VAL A 45 -0.32 19.73 -5.70
CA VAL A 45 -0.65 20.03 -7.11
C VAL A 45 -0.54 18.78 -7.99
N HIS A 46 0.52 17.98 -7.84
CA HIS A 46 0.67 16.74 -8.62
C HIS A 46 -0.41 15.72 -8.28
N VAL A 47 -0.59 15.40 -6.99
CA VAL A 47 -1.56 14.40 -6.51
C VAL A 47 -2.98 14.73 -6.95
N PHE A 48 -3.41 15.98 -6.79
CA PHE A 48 -4.77 16.40 -7.10
C PHE A 48 -4.98 16.77 -8.57
N GLY A 49 -3.90 17.02 -9.34
CA GLY A 49 -3.93 17.11 -10.79
C GLY A 49 -3.97 15.75 -11.51
N GLY A 50 -3.68 14.66 -10.79
CA GLY A 50 -3.71 13.29 -11.32
C GLY A 50 -5.09 12.62 -11.31
N GLN A 51 -5.09 11.29 -11.45
CA GLN A 51 -6.31 10.46 -11.47
C GLN A 51 -6.99 10.36 -10.09
N ILE A 52 -6.29 10.71 -9.01
CA ILE A 52 -6.78 10.59 -7.64
C ILE A 52 -8.06 11.41 -7.43
N MET A 53 -8.12 12.63 -7.96
CA MET A 53 -9.30 13.47 -7.79
C MET A 53 -10.49 12.93 -8.60
N HIS A 54 -10.24 12.44 -9.81
CA HIS A 54 -11.27 11.80 -10.64
C HIS A 54 -11.84 10.55 -9.94
N LEU A 55 -10.98 9.69 -9.38
CA LEU A 55 -11.40 8.52 -8.60
C LEU A 55 -12.19 8.91 -7.35
N PHE A 56 -11.76 9.96 -6.64
CA PHE A 56 -12.46 10.45 -5.47
C PHE A 56 -13.85 10.98 -5.82
N GLN A 57 -13.96 11.80 -6.87
CA GLN A 57 -15.26 12.30 -7.36
C GLN A 57 -16.18 11.16 -7.81
N ALA A 58 -15.64 10.18 -8.56
CA ALA A 58 -16.40 9.01 -8.97
C ALA A 58 -16.94 8.23 -7.77
N GLN A 59 -16.15 8.06 -6.71
CA GLN A 59 -16.57 7.39 -5.47
C GLN A 59 -17.62 8.19 -4.69
N LEU A 60 -17.49 9.52 -4.63
CA LEU A 60 -18.46 10.40 -3.96
C LEU A 60 -19.86 10.30 -4.57
N HIS A 61 -19.95 10.18 -5.89
CA HIS A 61 -21.23 10.06 -6.61
C HIS A 61 -21.73 8.61 -6.75
N GLN A 62 -20.97 7.63 -6.29
CA GLN A 62 -21.34 6.22 -6.42
C GLN A 62 -22.44 5.87 -5.40
N SER A 63 -23.62 5.53 -5.93
CA SER A 63 -24.71 4.97 -5.14
C SER A 63 -24.36 3.55 -4.65
N PRO A 64 -24.74 3.15 -3.43
CA PRO A 64 -24.55 1.80 -2.90
C PRO A 64 -25.03 0.67 -3.83
N GLU A 65 -26.09 0.93 -4.60
CA GLU A 65 -26.68 -0.05 -5.53
C GLU A 65 -25.78 -0.33 -6.73
N LYS A 66 -25.02 0.67 -7.18
CA LYS A 66 -24.12 0.60 -8.35
C LYS A 66 -22.71 0.08 -8.00
N LEU A 67 -22.48 -0.36 -6.77
CA LEU A 67 -21.21 -0.96 -6.37
C LEU A 67 -21.09 -2.37 -6.93
N SER A 68 -19.94 -2.68 -7.53
CA SER A 68 -19.62 -4.05 -7.94
C SER A 68 -19.57 -4.99 -6.74
N THR A 69 -19.82 -6.28 -6.97
CA THR A 69 -19.72 -7.33 -5.94
C THR A 69 -18.34 -7.36 -5.31
N PHE A 70 -17.29 -7.14 -6.11
CA PHE A 70 -15.92 -7.02 -5.62
C PHE A 70 -15.77 -5.86 -4.63
N THR A 71 -16.25 -4.67 -4.96
CA THR A 71 -16.13 -3.50 -4.06
C THR A 71 -16.94 -3.69 -2.78
N LYS A 72 -18.11 -4.31 -2.85
CA LYS A 72 -18.93 -4.65 -1.67
C LYS A 72 -18.21 -5.66 -0.76
N SER A 73 -17.65 -6.72 -1.34
CA SER A 73 -16.89 -7.72 -0.59
C SER A 73 -15.61 -7.12 0.01
N TYR A 74 -14.87 -6.33 -0.77
CA TYR A 74 -13.64 -5.68 -0.34
C TYR A 74 -13.86 -4.66 0.78
N ASN A 75 -14.99 -3.94 0.75
CA ASN A 75 -15.36 -3.00 1.80
C ASN A 75 -16.20 -3.62 2.93
N SER A 76 -16.44 -4.94 2.94
CA SER A 76 -17.23 -5.55 4.01
C SER A 76 -16.47 -5.50 5.35
N VAL A 77 -17.22 -5.45 6.46
CA VAL A 77 -16.63 -5.66 7.79
C VAL A 77 -16.24 -7.13 7.87
N GLY A 78 -14.96 -7.40 7.59
CA GLY A 78 -14.40 -8.73 7.66
C GLY A 78 -14.14 -9.19 9.09
N ARG A 79 -13.25 -10.17 9.21
CA ARG A 79 -12.77 -10.71 10.47
C ARG A 79 -12.01 -9.67 11.29
N LEU A 80 -12.62 -9.16 12.36
CA LEU A 80 -12.04 -8.13 13.24
C LEU A 80 -10.76 -8.59 13.97
N ASP A 81 -10.61 -9.90 14.15
CA ASP A 81 -9.46 -10.54 14.78
C ASP A 81 -8.18 -10.51 13.91
N LEU A 82 -8.32 -10.22 12.61
CA LEU A 82 -7.18 -9.97 11.73
C LEU A 82 -6.50 -8.63 12.01
N TYR A 83 -7.22 -7.68 12.63
CA TYR A 83 -6.71 -6.35 12.92
C TYR A 83 -6.19 -6.28 14.34
N ILE A 84 -7.04 -6.40 15.36
CA ILE A 84 -6.60 -6.49 16.76
C ILE A 84 -7.25 -7.68 17.43
N SER A 85 -6.58 -8.27 18.42
CA SER A 85 -7.08 -9.46 19.10
C SER A 85 -8.38 -9.17 19.87
N HIS A 86 -9.24 -10.18 20.05
CA HIS A 86 -10.50 -10.04 20.80
C HIS A 86 -10.33 -9.39 22.19
N PRO A 87 -9.30 -9.73 23.00
CA PRO A 87 -9.08 -9.06 24.28
C PRO A 87 -8.78 -7.57 24.13
N LEU A 88 -8.04 -7.16 23.08
CA LEU A 88 -7.75 -5.75 22.84
C LEU A 88 -8.98 -4.98 22.35
N TRP A 89 -9.86 -5.60 21.56
CA TRP A 89 -11.17 -5.01 21.25
C TRP A 89 -11.97 -4.75 22.52
N LEU A 90 -12.06 -5.74 23.42
CA LEU A 90 -12.76 -5.58 24.69
C LEU A 90 -12.12 -4.46 25.53
N MET A 91 -10.80 -4.42 25.66
CA MET A 91 -10.08 -3.37 26.39
C MET A 91 -10.28 -1.99 25.76
N LEU A 92 -10.34 -1.88 24.42
CA LEU A 92 -10.65 -0.64 23.73
C LEU A 92 -12.06 -0.14 24.12
N PHE A 93 -13.08 -0.99 24.05
CA PHE A 93 -14.44 -0.59 24.43
C PHE A 93 -14.57 -0.24 25.92
N LEU A 94 -13.90 -0.98 26.79
CA LEU A 94 -13.82 -0.64 28.22
C LEU A 94 -13.09 0.70 28.44
N GLY A 95 -11.99 0.93 27.72
CA GLY A 95 -11.26 2.20 27.72
C GLY A 95 -12.13 3.38 27.33
N VAL A 96 -12.83 3.26 26.19
CA VAL A 96 -13.84 4.24 25.76
C VAL A 96 -14.87 4.49 26.85
N GLY A 97 -15.48 3.44 27.40
CA GLY A 97 -16.49 3.54 28.46
C GLY A 97 -15.98 4.25 29.71
N VAL A 98 -14.80 3.88 30.22
CA VAL A 98 -14.20 4.48 31.42
C VAL A 98 -13.84 5.95 31.19
N ILE A 99 -13.24 6.28 30.05
CA ILE A 99 -12.78 7.65 29.76
C ILE A 99 -13.98 8.58 29.53
N LEU A 100 -15.04 8.10 28.87
CA LEU A 100 -16.30 8.82 28.75
C LEU A 100 -17.00 8.99 30.10
N TRP A 101 -16.98 7.95 30.95
CA TRP A 101 -17.51 8.01 32.32
C TRP A 101 -16.80 9.08 33.16
N GLN A 102 -15.48 9.19 33.01
CA GLN A 102 -14.67 10.23 33.63
C GLN A 102 -14.88 11.62 33.01
N ARG A 103 -15.75 11.76 32.00
CA ARG A 103 -16.06 13.00 31.28
C ARG A 103 -14.83 13.70 30.70
N GLN A 104 -13.84 12.91 30.31
CA GLN A 104 -12.62 13.42 29.70
C GLN A 104 -12.90 13.87 28.26
N ARG A 105 -12.70 15.17 27.98
CA ARG A 105 -13.03 15.76 26.66
C ARG A 105 -12.27 15.09 25.51
N TRP A 106 -10.99 14.75 25.73
CA TRP A 106 -10.19 14.07 24.70
C TRP A 106 -10.76 12.68 24.34
N GLY A 107 -11.36 11.97 25.32
CA GLY A 107 -12.00 10.69 25.06
C GLY A 107 -13.30 10.82 24.28
N ALA A 108 -14.10 11.86 24.56
CA ALA A 108 -15.25 12.20 23.75
C ALA A 108 -14.85 12.54 22.31
N THR A 109 -13.79 13.31 22.11
CA THR A 109 -13.24 13.62 20.79
C THR A 109 -12.79 12.35 20.05
N GLY A 110 -11.99 11.49 20.70
CA GLY A 110 -11.51 10.25 20.08
C GLY A 110 -12.65 9.29 19.71
N THR A 111 -13.67 9.18 20.58
CA THR A 111 -14.83 8.33 20.34
C THR A 111 -15.68 8.84 19.18
N LEU A 112 -15.95 10.15 19.16
CA LEU A 112 -16.71 10.78 18.10
C LEU A 112 -15.97 10.71 16.76
N TRP A 113 -14.64 10.85 16.78
CA TRP A 113 -13.80 10.66 15.60
C TRP A 113 -13.90 9.22 15.07
N MET A 114 -13.76 8.21 15.93
CA MET A 114 -13.91 6.80 15.56
C MET A 114 -15.31 6.52 14.98
N PHE A 115 -16.35 7.10 15.59
CA PHE A 115 -17.73 6.99 15.11
C PHE A 115 -17.90 7.61 13.71
N PHE A 116 -17.41 8.84 13.48
CA PHE A 116 -17.49 9.48 12.17
C PHE A 116 -16.75 8.70 11.08
N LEU A 117 -15.58 8.16 11.40
CA LEU A 117 -14.81 7.32 10.47
C LEU A 117 -15.58 6.05 10.09
N PHE A 118 -16.22 5.41 11.06
CA PHE A 118 -16.99 4.20 10.85
C PHE A 118 -18.25 4.44 10.00
N VAL A 119 -18.97 5.53 10.28
CA VAL A 119 -20.12 5.96 9.45
C VAL A 119 -19.66 6.31 8.03
N LEU A 120 -18.57 7.05 7.88
CA LEU A 120 -18.06 7.43 6.56
C LEU A 120 -17.55 6.24 5.74
N ALA A 121 -17.02 5.19 6.38
CA ALA A 121 -16.63 3.96 5.69
C ALA A 121 -17.85 3.11 5.25
N ASN A 122 -19.01 3.33 5.86
CA ASN A 122 -20.25 2.58 5.64
C ASN A 122 -21.45 3.50 5.38
N PRO A 123 -21.38 4.44 4.40
CA PRO A 123 -22.46 5.40 4.17
C PRO A 123 -23.74 4.72 3.67
N ALA A 124 -23.61 3.54 3.06
CA ALA A 124 -24.72 2.70 2.64
C ALA A 124 -25.66 2.30 3.80
N TRP A 125 -25.17 2.21 5.03
CA TRP A 125 -26.02 1.91 6.21
C TRP A 125 -27.03 3.02 6.51
N LEU A 126 -26.73 4.24 6.05
CA LEU A 126 -27.59 5.42 6.17
C LEU A 126 -28.21 5.83 4.83
N HIS A 127 -28.11 4.98 3.79
CA HIS A 127 -28.52 5.30 2.42
C HIS A 127 -27.83 6.54 1.83
N LEU A 128 -26.62 6.86 2.30
CA LEU A 128 -25.83 7.99 1.82
C LEU A 128 -24.90 7.55 0.67
N PRO A 129 -24.63 8.44 -0.31
CA PRO A 129 -23.62 8.21 -1.34
C PRO A 129 -22.21 8.30 -0.75
N GLY A 130 -21.19 7.93 -1.55
CA GLY A 130 -19.78 8.04 -1.13
C GLY A 130 -19.12 6.72 -0.70
N SER A 131 -19.75 5.58 -1.00
CA SER A 131 -19.18 4.27 -0.67
C SER A 131 -17.84 4.07 -1.39
N GLY A 132 -16.79 3.76 -0.63
CA GLY A 132 -15.43 3.55 -1.14
C GLY A 132 -14.47 4.75 -0.97
N ALA A 133 -15.00 5.94 -0.64
CA ALA A 133 -14.17 7.12 -0.34
C ALA A 133 -13.23 6.83 0.84
N VAL A 134 -13.78 6.29 1.92
CA VAL A 134 -13.02 5.61 2.99
C VAL A 134 -13.49 4.17 3.03
N ASN A 135 -12.57 3.23 3.24
CA ASN A 135 -12.91 1.82 3.34
C ASN A 135 -12.69 1.29 4.76
N ASN A 136 -13.40 0.20 5.10
CA ASN A 136 -13.30 -0.46 6.40
C ASN A 136 -11.87 -0.90 6.72
N PHE A 137 -11.10 -1.33 5.73
CA PHE A 137 -9.66 -1.61 5.90
C PHE A 137 -8.88 -0.41 6.48
N SER A 138 -9.11 0.80 5.97
CA SER A 138 -8.43 2.01 6.48
C SER A 138 -8.88 2.34 7.92
N VAL A 139 -10.16 2.16 8.24
CA VAL A 139 -10.69 2.39 9.59
C VAL A 139 -10.11 1.38 10.59
N PHE A 140 -10.03 0.10 10.22
CA PHE A 140 -9.53 -0.94 11.11
C PHE A 140 -8.00 -0.90 11.30
N ILE A 141 -7.23 -0.45 10.31
CA ILE A 141 -5.81 -0.13 10.55
C ILE A 141 -5.68 1.06 11.51
N LEU A 142 -6.54 2.07 11.40
CA LEU A 142 -6.53 3.19 12.34
C LEU A 142 -7.00 2.80 13.75
N ALA A 143 -7.72 1.68 13.90
CA ALA A 143 -8.14 1.15 15.20
C ALA A 143 -6.95 0.87 16.14
N TYR A 144 -5.75 0.61 15.63
CA TYR A 144 -4.53 0.49 16.45
C TYR A 144 -4.18 1.79 17.18
N VAL A 145 -4.38 2.94 16.54
CA VAL A 145 -4.15 4.26 17.15
C VAL A 145 -5.17 4.50 18.26
N PHE A 146 -6.44 4.19 18.01
CA PHE A 146 -7.50 4.30 19.02
C PHE A 146 -7.27 3.32 20.18
N ALA A 147 -6.89 2.07 19.90
CA ALA A 147 -6.52 1.09 20.91
C ALA A 147 -5.39 1.63 21.81
N GLY A 148 -4.32 2.16 21.22
CA GLY A 148 -3.26 2.82 21.99
C GLY A 148 -3.76 3.98 22.85
N LEU A 149 -4.58 4.85 22.27
CA LEU A 149 -5.13 6.04 22.93
C LEU A 149 -6.04 5.71 24.12
N PHE A 150 -6.89 4.68 24.02
CA PHE A 150 -7.86 4.32 25.05
C PHE A 150 -7.35 3.27 26.05
N ILE A 151 -6.51 2.32 25.61
CA ILE A 151 -5.96 1.26 26.47
C ILE A 151 -4.74 1.78 27.25
N GLY A 152 -3.95 2.67 26.67
CA GLY A 152 -2.72 3.19 27.27
C GLY A 152 -2.95 3.83 28.65
N PRO A 153 -3.87 4.80 28.81
CA PRO A 153 -4.14 5.43 30.09
C PRO A 153 -4.66 4.47 31.15
N LEU A 154 -5.52 3.52 30.79
CA LEU A 154 -5.99 2.48 31.71
C LEU A 154 -4.84 1.62 32.22
N SER A 155 -3.98 1.20 31.31
CA SER A 155 -2.79 0.40 31.62
C SER A 155 -1.81 1.19 32.48
N GLY A 156 -1.63 2.48 32.19
CA GLY A 156 -0.77 3.38 32.97
C GLY A 156 -1.25 3.54 34.41
N VAL A 157 -2.55 3.72 34.63
CA VAL A 157 -3.13 3.79 35.99
C VAL A 157 -2.95 2.47 36.74
N ALA A 158 -3.15 1.33 36.06
CA ALA A 158 -2.96 0.02 36.67
C ALA A 158 -1.48 -0.21 37.06
N LEU A 159 -0.56 0.07 36.14
CA LEU A 159 0.89 -0.12 36.34
C LEU A 159 1.48 0.85 37.38
N HIS A 160 0.97 2.08 37.47
CA HIS A 160 1.43 3.05 38.47
C HIS A 160 1.10 2.61 39.91
N LYS A 161 0.03 1.81 40.10
CA LYS A 161 -0.33 1.23 41.40
C LYS A 161 0.48 -0.02 41.75
N MET A 162 1.27 -0.55 40.81
CA MET A 162 2.05 -1.76 41.00
C MET A 162 3.50 -1.43 41.38
N PRO A 163 4.17 -2.24 42.22
CA PRO A 163 5.60 -2.10 42.45
C PRO A 163 6.39 -2.19 41.14
N GLY A 164 7.44 -1.39 40.98
CA GLY A 164 8.21 -1.32 39.73
C GLY A 164 8.71 -2.67 39.22
N LEU A 165 9.13 -3.56 40.12
CA LEU A 165 9.56 -4.93 39.78
C LEU A 165 8.40 -5.77 39.19
N LEU A 166 7.20 -5.65 39.75
CA LEU A 166 6.02 -6.38 39.27
C LEU A 166 5.56 -5.87 37.90
N SER A 167 5.60 -4.55 37.69
CA SER A 167 5.33 -3.93 36.39
C SER A 167 6.33 -4.40 35.33
N ALA A 168 7.63 -4.44 35.67
CA ALA A 168 8.67 -4.96 34.78
C ALA A 168 8.48 -6.46 34.48
N ALA A 169 8.16 -7.26 35.50
CA ALA A 169 7.89 -8.69 35.34
C ALA A 169 6.66 -8.95 34.45
N LEU A 170 5.57 -8.18 34.64
CA LEU A 170 4.38 -8.27 33.80
C LEU A 170 4.68 -7.88 32.35
N PHE A 171 5.44 -6.81 32.13
CA PHE A 171 5.86 -6.39 30.80
C PHE A 171 6.69 -7.48 30.10
N LEU A 172 7.67 -8.07 30.80
CA LEU A 172 8.46 -9.19 30.29
C LEU A 172 7.58 -10.41 30.00
N ALA A 173 6.66 -10.76 30.90
CA ALA A 173 5.73 -11.88 30.70
C ALA A 173 4.86 -11.70 29.45
N LEU A 174 4.31 -10.49 29.24
CA LEU A 174 3.53 -10.17 28.04
C LEU A 174 4.38 -10.22 26.77
N ALA A 175 5.62 -9.71 26.83
CA ALA A 175 6.56 -9.76 25.71
C ALA A 175 6.92 -11.21 25.33
N PHE A 176 7.25 -12.06 26.32
CA PHE A 176 7.54 -13.47 26.10
C PHE A 176 6.31 -14.26 25.65
N TYR A 177 5.12 -13.92 26.12
CA TYR A 177 3.86 -14.53 25.67
C TYR A 177 3.57 -14.23 24.19
N GLY A 178 3.86 -13.00 23.74
CA GLY A 178 3.68 -12.59 22.34
C GLY A 178 4.74 -13.14 21.38
N LEU A 179 5.92 -13.51 21.88
CA LEU A 179 7.06 -13.91 21.05
C LEU A 179 6.77 -15.11 20.13
N PRO A 180 6.19 -16.24 20.59
CA PRO A 180 5.89 -17.37 19.70
C PRO A 180 4.87 -17.03 18.63
N GLN A 181 3.92 -16.13 18.93
CA GLN A 181 2.91 -15.68 17.97
C GLN A 181 3.57 -14.88 16.85
N ARG A 182 4.45 -13.93 17.20
CA ARG A 182 5.20 -13.14 16.23
C ARG A 182 6.24 -13.98 15.47
N ALA A 183 6.90 -14.92 16.12
CA ALA A 183 7.88 -15.79 15.47
C ALA A 183 7.25 -16.63 14.35
N ARG A 184 6.00 -17.09 14.53
CA ARG A 184 5.24 -17.81 13.50
C ARG A 184 4.84 -16.95 12.31
N GLU A 185 4.80 -15.62 12.46
CA GLU A 185 4.52 -14.69 11.36
C GLU A 185 5.76 -14.46 10.48
N ILE A 186 6.97 -14.74 10.99
CA ILE A 186 8.22 -14.66 10.22
C ILE A 186 8.35 -15.93 9.35
N ARG A 187 7.51 -16.02 8.32
CA ARG A 187 7.58 -17.06 7.28
C ARG A 187 8.27 -16.51 6.04
N SER A 188 9.60 -16.50 6.05
CA SER A 188 10.40 -15.96 4.94
C SER A 188 10.17 -16.70 3.62
N ASP A 189 9.80 -17.97 3.66
CA ASP A 189 9.40 -18.76 2.49
C ASP A 189 8.12 -18.24 1.83
N GLN A 190 7.18 -17.71 2.62
CA GLN A 190 5.87 -17.25 2.14
C GLN A 190 5.77 -15.74 1.93
N HIS A 191 6.51 -14.96 2.73
CA HIS A 191 6.36 -13.51 2.79
C HIS A 191 7.56 -12.75 2.23
N ALA A 192 8.68 -13.43 1.90
CA ALA A 192 9.79 -12.76 1.25
C ALA A 192 9.43 -12.42 -0.20
N LEU A 193 9.24 -11.12 -0.45
CA LEU A 193 9.11 -10.57 -1.79
C LEU A 193 10.47 -10.60 -2.52
N LEU A 194 11.54 -10.21 -1.81
CA LEU A 194 12.91 -10.18 -2.29
C LEU A 194 13.72 -11.27 -1.56
N THR A 195 14.42 -12.13 -2.32
CA THR A 195 15.23 -13.22 -1.76
C THR A 195 16.73 -12.99 -1.96
N ARG A 196 17.58 -13.82 -1.32
CA ARG A 196 19.04 -13.74 -1.47
C ARG A 196 19.50 -13.89 -2.94
N PRO A 197 18.98 -14.86 -3.73
CA PRO A 197 19.26 -14.92 -5.16
C PRO A 197 18.96 -13.61 -5.91
N ASP A 198 17.84 -12.96 -5.62
CA ASP A 198 17.46 -11.68 -6.26
C ASP A 198 18.44 -10.56 -5.89
N VAL A 199 18.88 -10.50 -4.63
CA VAL A 199 19.90 -9.51 -4.18
C VAL A 199 21.22 -9.69 -4.93
N ARG A 200 21.67 -10.93 -5.11
CA ARG A 200 22.89 -11.23 -5.90
C ARG A 200 22.73 -10.83 -7.35
N ALA A 201 21.59 -11.14 -7.96
CA ALA A 201 21.28 -10.75 -9.33
C ALA A 201 21.23 -9.23 -9.49
N GLY A 202 20.64 -8.51 -8.54
CA GLY A 202 20.62 -7.05 -8.52
C GLY A 202 22.03 -6.45 -8.44
N ALA A 203 22.89 -6.98 -7.56
CA ALA A 203 24.28 -6.55 -7.47
C ALA A 203 25.06 -6.83 -8.77
N TRP A 204 24.82 -7.99 -9.41
CA TRP A 204 25.39 -8.31 -10.71
C TRP A 204 24.93 -7.30 -11.78
N MET A 205 23.63 -7.01 -11.87
CA MET A 205 23.08 -6.04 -12.83
C MET A 205 23.69 -4.65 -12.63
N GLN A 206 23.81 -4.20 -11.38
CA GLN A 206 24.39 -2.91 -11.06
C GLN A 206 25.82 -2.77 -11.61
N ALA A 207 26.61 -3.84 -11.55
CA ALA A 207 28.00 -3.87 -12.00
C ALA A 207 28.17 -4.10 -13.51
N HIS A 208 27.22 -4.77 -14.19
CA HIS A 208 27.42 -5.25 -15.57
C HIS A 208 26.47 -4.65 -16.60
N THR A 209 25.52 -3.79 -16.21
CA THR A 209 24.57 -3.16 -17.14
C THR A 209 24.72 -1.63 -17.14
N PRO A 210 24.42 -0.92 -18.24
CA PRO A 210 24.41 0.54 -18.25
C PRO A 210 23.36 1.13 -17.29
N LEU A 211 23.63 2.30 -16.70
CA LEU A 211 22.71 2.94 -15.74
C LEU A 211 21.33 3.25 -16.35
N GLU A 212 21.30 3.65 -17.62
CA GLU A 212 20.10 4.04 -18.36
C GLU A 212 19.30 2.85 -18.92
N SER A 213 19.78 1.62 -18.72
CA SER A 213 19.06 0.45 -19.25
C SER A 213 17.78 0.20 -18.48
N LYS A 214 16.66 0.05 -19.18
CA LYS A 214 15.41 -0.42 -18.59
C LYS A 214 15.30 -1.93 -18.69
N VAL A 215 14.55 -2.47 -17.74
CA VAL A 215 14.43 -3.91 -17.53
C VAL A 215 12.96 -4.29 -17.64
N TYR A 216 12.65 -5.20 -18.57
CA TYR A 216 11.36 -5.85 -18.61
C TYR A 216 11.29 -6.89 -17.49
N ILE A 217 10.15 -6.95 -16.84
CA ILE A 217 9.86 -7.86 -15.73
C ILE A 217 8.45 -8.39 -15.94
N ASN A 218 8.04 -9.38 -15.16
CA ASN A 218 6.64 -9.73 -15.06
C ASN A 218 5.83 -8.51 -14.57
N ILE A 219 4.80 -8.16 -15.31
CA ILE A 219 3.83 -7.12 -15.02
C ILE A 219 2.41 -7.68 -15.04
N PHE A 220 1.46 -7.00 -14.41
CA PHE A 220 0.05 -7.38 -14.45
C PHE A 220 -0.86 -6.17 -14.28
N PRO A 221 -2.09 -6.21 -14.80
CA PRO A 221 -3.07 -5.14 -14.58
C PRO A 221 -3.53 -5.16 -13.11
N ALA A 222 -3.16 -4.14 -12.35
CA ALA A 222 -3.67 -3.94 -10.99
C ALA A 222 -5.03 -3.22 -11.00
N PHE A 223 -5.21 -2.32 -11.97
CA PHE A 223 -6.44 -1.57 -12.21
C PHE A 223 -6.62 -1.38 -13.72
N VAL A 224 -7.82 -1.00 -14.14
CA VAL A 224 -8.14 -0.70 -15.56
C VAL A 224 -7.13 0.27 -16.17
N THR A 225 -6.59 1.20 -15.38
CA THR A 225 -5.69 2.26 -15.86
C THR A 225 -4.23 2.05 -15.51
N ALA A 226 -3.87 0.96 -14.81
CA ALA A 226 -2.54 0.79 -14.25
C ALA A 226 -2.06 -0.67 -14.25
N HIS A 227 -0.89 -0.86 -14.87
CA HIS A 227 -0.09 -2.07 -14.75
C HIS A 227 0.97 -1.88 -13.66
N VAL A 228 1.25 -2.95 -12.92
CA VAL A 228 2.30 -2.98 -11.88
C VAL A 228 3.22 -4.15 -12.11
N GLY A 229 4.42 -4.08 -11.56
CA GLY A 229 5.36 -5.19 -11.63
C GLY A 229 5.05 -6.22 -10.56
N ALA A 230 5.31 -7.49 -10.87
CA ALA A 230 5.35 -8.57 -9.91
C ALA A 230 6.80 -8.75 -9.41
N ASP A 231 7.39 -9.88 -9.71
CA ASP A 231 8.73 -10.32 -9.29
C ASP A 231 9.84 -9.46 -9.92
N GLY A 232 10.38 -8.51 -9.16
CA GLY A 232 11.36 -7.51 -9.60
C GLY A 232 10.80 -6.08 -9.65
N GLY A 233 9.48 -5.92 -9.79
CA GLY A 233 8.84 -4.61 -9.96
C GLY A 233 8.92 -3.69 -8.76
N TRP A 234 8.96 -4.28 -7.57
CA TRP A 234 8.94 -3.54 -6.31
C TRP A 234 10.34 -3.20 -5.79
N TRP A 235 11.38 -3.92 -6.23
CA TRP A 235 12.70 -3.82 -5.62
C TRP A 235 13.87 -3.62 -6.59
N LEU A 236 13.76 -3.91 -7.90
CA LEU A 236 14.91 -3.76 -8.81
C LEU A 236 15.42 -2.32 -8.90
N ALA A 237 14.50 -1.35 -8.87
CA ALA A 237 14.87 0.07 -8.84
C ALA A 237 15.80 0.42 -7.66
N MET A 238 15.64 -0.27 -6.52
CA MET A 238 16.45 -0.04 -5.32
C MET A 238 17.68 -0.95 -5.26
N SER A 239 17.50 -2.24 -5.54
CA SER A 239 18.53 -3.28 -5.40
C SER A 239 19.52 -3.33 -6.57
N ALA A 240 19.04 -3.16 -7.80
CA ALA A 240 19.88 -3.15 -9.00
C ALA A 240 20.22 -1.72 -9.47
N ARG A 241 19.54 -0.70 -8.94
CA ARG A 241 19.57 0.69 -9.43
C ARG A 241 19.29 0.76 -10.94
N ARG A 242 18.34 -0.05 -11.41
CA ARG A 242 17.86 -0.06 -12.80
C ARG A 242 16.36 0.10 -12.81
N GLN A 243 15.85 0.89 -13.76
CA GLN A 243 14.42 1.16 -13.85
C GLN A 243 13.69 -0.04 -14.45
N PRO A 244 12.73 -0.67 -13.74
CA PRO A 244 11.81 -1.59 -14.38
C PRO A 244 10.90 -0.83 -15.36
N LEU A 245 10.31 -1.53 -16.33
CA LEU A 245 9.37 -0.95 -17.31
C LEU A 245 8.27 -0.13 -16.63
N VAL A 246 7.66 -0.71 -15.60
CA VAL A 246 6.52 -0.13 -14.88
C VAL A 246 7.01 0.64 -13.65
N ARG A 247 6.43 1.82 -13.46
CA ARG A 247 6.67 2.65 -12.27
C ARG A 247 5.90 2.11 -11.05
N PRO A 248 6.26 2.53 -9.83
CA PRO A 248 5.45 2.26 -8.65
C PRO A 248 3.98 2.65 -8.88
N LEU A 249 3.06 1.83 -8.37
CA LEU A 249 1.61 1.94 -8.62
C LEU A 249 1.08 3.37 -8.42
N ASN A 250 1.56 4.07 -7.39
CA ASN A 250 1.12 5.42 -7.08
C ASN A 250 1.45 6.44 -8.18
N ALA A 251 2.53 6.24 -8.94
CA ALA A 251 2.88 7.10 -10.07
C ALA A 251 1.80 7.08 -11.17
N GLY A 252 1.10 5.94 -11.35
CA GLY A 252 -0.03 5.83 -12.28
C GLY A 252 -1.26 6.63 -11.86
N PHE A 253 -1.34 7.05 -10.60
CA PHE A 253 -2.45 7.84 -10.05
C PHE A 253 -2.07 9.30 -9.78
N GLU A 254 -0.84 9.56 -9.38
CA GLU A 254 -0.33 10.89 -9.03
C GLU A 254 0.12 11.70 -10.24
N LEU A 255 0.56 11.05 -11.32
CA LEU A 255 1.01 11.73 -12.53
C LEU A 255 0.07 11.40 -13.69
N PRO A 256 -0.22 12.37 -14.58
CA PRO A 256 -0.89 12.05 -15.83
C PRO A 256 0.03 11.16 -16.66
N VAL A 257 -0.33 9.88 -16.79
CA VAL A 257 0.31 8.96 -17.74
C VAL A 257 -0.42 9.10 -19.07
N ALA A 258 0.32 9.46 -20.13
CA ALA A 258 -0.24 9.56 -21.47
C ALA A 258 -0.91 8.24 -21.88
N ALA A 259 -2.06 8.31 -22.57
CA ALA A 259 -2.78 7.12 -23.04
C ALA A 259 -1.87 6.18 -23.82
N ALA A 260 -1.11 6.73 -24.78
CA ALA A 260 -0.15 5.96 -25.58
C ALA A 260 0.88 5.18 -24.75
N GLN A 261 1.38 5.73 -23.63
CA GLN A 261 2.31 4.99 -22.77
C GLN A 261 1.61 3.84 -22.03
N ARG A 262 0.34 4.00 -21.65
CA ARG A 262 -0.43 2.94 -21.01
C ARG A 262 -0.73 1.81 -21.99
N ASP A 263 -1.13 2.16 -23.20
CA ASP A 263 -1.43 1.22 -24.28
C ASP A 263 -0.17 0.41 -24.64
N GLN A 264 0.98 1.07 -24.79
CA GLN A 264 2.26 0.39 -25.01
C GLN A 264 2.63 -0.63 -23.92
N ILE A 265 2.35 -0.34 -22.65
CA ILE A 265 2.61 -1.28 -21.55
C ILE A 265 1.62 -2.45 -21.60
N ALA A 266 0.36 -2.20 -21.97
CA ALA A 266 -0.65 -3.24 -22.16
C ALA A 266 -0.27 -4.16 -23.33
N ASP A 267 0.13 -3.58 -24.47
CA ASP A 267 0.57 -4.33 -25.65
C ASP A 267 1.78 -5.23 -25.33
N LEU A 268 2.76 -4.70 -24.59
CA LEU A 268 3.91 -5.48 -24.12
C LEU A 268 3.50 -6.62 -23.17
N TYR A 269 2.53 -6.39 -22.28
CA TYR A 269 2.01 -7.43 -21.39
C TYR A 269 1.31 -8.53 -22.19
N ASP A 270 0.42 -8.16 -23.10
CA ASP A 270 -0.34 -9.12 -23.90
C ASP A 270 0.58 -9.94 -24.81
N LEU A 271 1.53 -9.31 -25.47
CA LEU A 271 2.44 -9.98 -26.39
C LEU A 271 3.44 -10.90 -25.67
N LEU A 272 4.14 -10.38 -24.65
CA LEU A 272 5.24 -11.11 -24.02
C LEU A 272 4.77 -12.11 -22.96
N GLN A 273 3.74 -11.79 -22.18
CA GLN A 273 3.29 -12.63 -21.06
C GLN A 273 2.05 -13.46 -21.35
N VAL A 274 1.04 -12.89 -22.01
CA VAL A 274 -0.21 -13.61 -22.29
C VAL A 274 -0.03 -14.55 -23.48
N GLN A 275 0.55 -14.05 -24.57
CA GLN A 275 0.78 -14.83 -25.79
C GLN A 275 2.13 -15.58 -25.77
N GLY A 276 3.09 -15.15 -24.95
CA GLY A 276 4.41 -15.77 -24.86
C GLY A 276 5.28 -15.55 -26.10
N ILE A 277 4.97 -14.54 -26.91
CA ILE A 277 5.65 -14.23 -28.17
C ILE A 277 6.80 -13.28 -27.87
N VAL A 278 8.03 -13.77 -27.90
CA VAL A 278 9.21 -12.98 -27.48
C VAL A 278 10.15 -12.61 -28.62
N ASP A 279 10.09 -13.29 -29.76
CA ASP A 279 11.10 -13.26 -30.82
C ASP A 279 10.61 -12.72 -32.17
N THR A 280 9.36 -12.24 -32.22
CA THR A 280 8.84 -11.60 -33.43
C THR A 280 9.43 -10.21 -33.63
N PRO A 281 9.52 -9.72 -34.88
CA PRO A 281 9.94 -8.34 -35.17
C PRO A 281 9.12 -7.30 -34.41
N GLU A 282 7.83 -7.55 -34.20
CA GLU A 282 6.93 -6.71 -33.41
C GLU A 282 7.35 -6.62 -31.94
N ALA A 283 7.56 -7.77 -31.28
CA ALA A 283 8.01 -7.82 -29.88
C ALA A 283 9.34 -7.09 -29.69
N LEU A 284 10.31 -7.36 -30.57
CA LEU A 284 11.62 -6.72 -30.51
C LEU A 284 11.55 -5.21 -30.79
N THR A 285 10.63 -4.78 -31.66
CA THR A 285 10.40 -3.36 -31.93
C THR A 285 9.83 -2.65 -30.70
N LEU A 286 8.83 -3.24 -30.04
CA LEU A 286 8.24 -2.68 -28.82
C LEU A 286 9.27 -2.61 -27.68
N LEU A 287 10.11 -3.64 -27.52
CA LEU A 287 11.20 -3.63 -26.54
C LEU A 287 12.21 -2.49 -26.82
N ARG A 288 12.64 -2.32 -28.07
CA ARG A 288 13.56 -1.24 -28.47
C ARG A 288 12.96 0.15 -28.28
N GLN A 289 11.72 0.37 -28.70
CA GLN A 289 11.00 1.64 -28.54
C GLN A 289 10.91 2.06 -27.07
N ASN A 290 10.83 1.09 -26.16
CA ASN A 290 10.77 1.33 -24.71
C ASN A 290 12.14 1.34 -24.03
N ASN A 291 13.25 1.22 -24.77
CA ASN A 291 14.61 1.08 -24.24
C ASN A 291 14.79 -0.10 -23.26
N LEU A 292 14.04 -1.19 -23.48
CA LEU A 292 14.08 -2.42 -22.68
C LEU A 292 15.17 -3.32 -23.22
N MET A 293 16.35 -3.24 -22.60
CA MET A 293 17.55 -3.96 -23.05
C MET A 293 17.76 -5.29 -22.33
N TYR A 294 17.04 -5.49 -21.22
CA TYR A 294 17.14 -6.69 -20.39
C TYR A 294 15.77 -7.20 -20.00
N VAL A 295 15.66 -8.51 -19.83
CA VAL A 295 14.52 -9.19 -19.21
C VAL A 295 14.99 -9.81 -17.90
N TYR A 296 14.30 -9.55 -16.80
CA TYR A 296 14.56 -10.15 -15.50
C TYR A 296 13.41 -11.06 -15.08
N ILE A 297 13.75 -12.29 -14.70
CA ILE A 297 12.83 -13.25 -14.09
C ILE A 297 13.40 -13.59 -12.71
N GLY A 298 12.72 -13.13 -11.66
CA GLY A 298 13.17 -13.25 -10.28
C GLY A 298 12.99 -14.64 -9.68
N GLN A 299 13.43 -14.80 -8.43
CA GLN A 299 13.44 -16.09 -7.75
C GLN A 299 12.03 -16.68 -7.60
N GLN A 300 10.99 -15.85 -7.52
CA GLN A 300 9.59 -16.27 -7.40
C GLN A 300 8.91 -16.48 -8.77
N GLN A 301 9.66 -16.38 -9.88
CA GLN A 301 9.22 -16.61 -11.25
C GLN A 301 7.98 -15.79 -11.65
N GLY A 302 7.86 -14.55 -11.16
CA GLY A 302 6.72 -13.70 -11.47
C GLY A 302 5.50 -13.85 -10.58
N HIS A 303 5.53 -14.75 -9.59
CA HIS A 303 4.36 -15.05 -8.73
C HIS A 303 4.23 -14.16 -7.49
N VAL A 304 5.00 -13.08 -7.39
CA VAL A 304 4.84 -12.11 -6.29
C VAL A 304 3.55 -11.32 -6.47
N ASN A 305 2.57 -11.56 -5.59
CA ASN A 305 1.24 -10.95 -5.61
C ASN A 305 0.45 -11.16 -6.92
N TYR A 306 0.78 -12.21 -7.68
CA TYR A 306 0.16 -12.45 -8.98
C TYR A 306 0.02 -13.95 -9.28
N GLY A 307 -1.18 -14.36 -9.69
CA GLY A 307 -1.53 -15.75 -10.03
C GLY A 307 -1.87 -15.98 -11.50
N GLY A 308 -1.65 -14.99 -12.37
CA GLY A 308 -1.93 -15.09 -13.81
C GLY A 308 -0.71 -15.50 -14.64
N PRO A 309 -0.75 -15.26 -15.98
CA PRO A 309 0.32 -15.61 -16.91
C PRO A 309 1.68 -14.96 -16.59
N VAL A 310 2.71 -15.80 -16.46
CA VAL A 310 4.08 -15.36 -16.11
C VAL A 310 5.07 -15.60 -17.25
N LEU A 311 6.13 -14.79 -17.30
CA LEU A 311 7.29 -15.08 -18.14
C LEU A 311 7.95 -16.39 -17.71
N HIS A 312 8.23 -17.25 -18.69
CA HIS A 312 8.96 -18.49 -18.48
C HIS A 312 10.35 -18.40 -19.12
N ALA A 313 11.42 -18.60 -18.34
CA ALA A 313 12.80 -18.51 -18.84
C ALA A 313 13.05 -19.35 -20.12
N LYS A 314 12.38 -20.50 -20.25
CA LYS A 314 12.49 -21.39 -21.41
C LYS A 314 12.18 -20.72 -22.76
N ILE A 315 11.23 -19.79 -22.81
CA ILE A 315 10.86 -19.14 -24.08
C ILE A 315 12.00 -18.25 -24.60
N PHE A 316 12.72 -17.60 -23.69
CA PHE A 316 13.87 -16.76 -24.03
C PHE A 316 15.12 -17.59 -24.34
N GLN A 317 15.28 -18.76 -23.72
CA GLN A 317 16.41 -19.66 -23.98
C GLN A 317 16.39 -20.24 -25.39
N HIS A 318 15.21 -20.48 -25.96
CA HIS A 318 15.07 -21.02 -27.32
C HIS A 318 15.11 -19.94 -28.41
N SER A 319 15.07 -18.66 -28.03
CA SER A 319 15.07 -17.56 -28.98
C SER A 319 16.49 -17.09 -29.28
N THR A 320 16.80 -16.93 -30.57
CA THR A 320 18.06 -16.32 -31.03
C THR A 320 18.10 -14.81 -30.83
N ALA A 321 17.01 -14.18 -30.38
CA ALA A 321 16.95 -12.74 -30.12
C ALA A 321 17.43 -12.36 -28.71
N TYR A 322 17.69 -13.35 -27.85
CA TYR A 322 18.11 -13.12 -26.46
C TYR A 322 19.38 -13.88 -26.12
N ARG A 323 20.20 -13.27 -25.25
CA ARG A 323 21.38 -13.89 -24.68
C ARG A 323 21.23 -13.98 -23.17
N VAL A 324 21.41 -15.17 -22.61
CA VAL A 324 21.53 -15.33 -21.15
C VAL A 324 22.82 -14.65 -20.71
N VAL A 325 22.73 -13.65 -19.85
CA VAL A 325 23.89 -12.94 -19.29
C VAL A 325 24.10 -13.23 -17.81
N TYR A 326 23.05 -13.71 -17.13
CA TYR A 326 23.15 -14.19 -15.75
C TYR A 326 22.12 -15.28 -15.51
N HIS A 327 22.54 -16.33 -14.80
CA HIS A 327 21.67 -17.35 -14.26
C HIS A 327 22.25 -17.89 -12.96
N GLN A 328 21.48 -17.79 -11.88
CA GLN A 328 21.80 -18.42 -10.60
C GLN A 328 20.51 -18.79 -9.86
N ASP A 329 20.46 -20.00 -9.29
CA ASP A 329 19.28 -20.55 -8.62
C ASP A 329 18.07 -20.61 -9.58
N ARG A 330 17.04 -19.80 -9.35
CA ARG A 330 15.92 -19.64 -10.30
C ARG A 330 15.93 -18.27 -10.97
N VAL A 331 16.89 -17.41 -10.69
CA VAL A 331 16.93 -16.04 -11.22
C VAL A 331 17.60 -16.03 -12.60
N TRP A 332 16.94 -15.42 -13.58
CA TRP A 332 17.43 -15.28 -14.94
C TRP A 332 17.49 -13.82 -15.36
N ILE A 333 18.57 -13.45 -16.05
CA ILE A 333 18.67 -12.18 -16.76
C ILE A 333 19.06 -12.46 -18.21
N PHE A 334 18.20 -11.99 -19.11
CA PHE A 334 18.41 -12.04 -20.55
C PHE A 334 18.72 -10.65 -21.05
N GLU A 335 19.62 -10.56 -22.02
CA GLU A 335 19.92 -9.36 -22.78
C GLU A 335 19.31 -9.49 -24.18
N VAL A 336 18.67 -8.43 -24.66
CA VAL A 336 18.12 -8.37 -26.02
C VAL A 336 19.27 -8.16 -27.02
N ILE A 337 19.41 -9.05 -28.00
CA ILE A 337 20.46 -8.99 -29.02
C ILE A 337 20.11 -7.93 -30.08
N GLY A 338 21.12 -7.20 -30.54
CA GLY A 338 20.91 -6.07 -31.47
C GLY A 338 20.34 -4.86 -30.74
N LYS A 339 21.01 -4.47 -29.64
CA LYS A 339 20.81 -3.17 -28.99
C LYS A 339 20.88 -2.05 -30.04
N PRO A 340 20.05 -1.00 -29.92
CA PRO A 340 20.04 0.11 -30.86
C PRO A 340 21.41 0.77 -31.03
#